data_AF-A0A2T6ZZ61-F1
#
_entry.id   AF-A0A2T6ZZ61-F1
#
_cell.length_a   1.000
_cell.length_b   1.000
_cell.length_c   1.000
_cell.angle_alpha   90.00
_cell.angle_beta   90.00
_cell.angle_gamma   90.00
#
_symmetry.space_group_name_H-M   'P 1'
#
loop_
_entity.id
_entity.type
_entity.pdbx_description
1 polymer ?
#
loop_
_entity_poly.entity_id
_entity_poly.type
_entity_poly.pdbx_seq_one_letter_code
_entity_poly.pdbx_strand_id
1 'polypeptide(L)'
;MAPTQAEEPQSPPITQLEGRHYPIDEWTNFPLHISSALSRKLHLQPSHPLSLTRRLIESRFPGPTYEYHNDLSPRVSLHQNLDSPGFPIGHRGRSRTDHCYVNKETILRTFTSAHQADTLRSGTSDDMYRLGAIDRSHYPVFHQMEGHWIDVEDPNPPFYEKRNPLQVEHTPEEWRAISAHLKGASEEPLRVRWVEAYFPFRSHSWEPNPVTALLFGIPDIGLSWSLDQCFLEQFMAGEISRLVPF
;
A
#
# COMPACT_ATOMS: atom_id res chain seq x y z
N MET A 1 44.07 -25.44 -37.08
CA MET A 1 43.01 -24.55 -36.56
C MET A 1 42.66 -25.04 -35.17
N ALA A 2 42.97 -24.25 -34.14
CA ALA A 2 42.57 -24.57 -32.77
C ALA A 2 41.05 -24.35 -32.63
N PRO A 3 40.32 -25.19 -31.88
CA PRO A 3 38.89 -25.02 -31.69
C PRO A 3 38.64 -23.78 -30.82
N THR A 4 37.79 -22.89 -31.32
CA THR A 4 37.25 -21.75 -30.58
C THR A 4 36.53 -22.30 -29.35
N GLN A 5 37.03 -22.00 -28.15
CA GLN A 5 36.30 -22.27 -26.92
C GLN A 5 35.03 -21.43 -26.96
N ALA A 6 33.87 -22.08 -26.95
CA ALA A 6 32.62 -21.39 -26.69
C ALA A 6 32.67 -20.87 -25.25
N GLU A 7 32.62 -19.55 -25.08
CA GLU A 7 32.44 -18.95 -23.75
C GLU A 7 31.15 -19.50 -23.15
N GLU A 8 31.25 -20.13 -21.98
CA GLU A 8 30.08 -20.45 -21.16
C GLU A 8 29.33 -19.14 -20.88
N PRO A 9 27.99 -19.12 -21.02
CA PRO A 9 27.23 -17.91 -20.72
C PRO A 9 27.47 -17.52 -19.26
N GLN A 10 28.04 -16.34 -19.06
CA GLN A 10 28.20 -15.76 -17.73
C GLN A 10 26.84 -15.73 -17.04
N SER A 11 26.78 -16.25 -15.81
CA SER A 11 25.55 -16.20 -15.01
C SER A 11 25.08 -14.74 -14.89
N PRO A 12 23.78 -14.47 -15.03
CA PRO A 12 23.28 -13.10 -14.99
C PRO A 12 23.64 -12.45 -13.64
N PRO A 13 23.96 -11.16 -13.62
CA PRO A 13 24.28 -10.46 -12.38
C PRO A 13 23.09 -10.55 -11.43
N ILE A 14 23.36 -10.65 -10.12
CA ILE A 14 22.33 -10.82 -9.09
C ILE A 14 22.26 -9.60 -8.17
N THR A 15 21.07 -9.35 -7.64
CA THR A 15 20.82 -8.33 -6.61
C THR A 15 20.16 -8.95 -5.38
N GLN A 16 20.33 -8.31 -4.22
CA GLN A 16 19.75 -8.79 -2.97
C GLN A 16 18.65 -7.86 -2.48
N LEU A 17 17.53 -8.46 -2.04
CA LEU A 17 16.42 -7.75 -1.41
C LEU A 17 15.80 -8.64 -0.34
N GLU A 18 15.67 -8.11 0.89
CA GLU A 18 15.14 -8.84 2.06
C GLU A 18 15.81 -10.22 2.27
N GLY A 19 17.12 -10.31 2.06
CA GLY A 19 17.90 -11.55 2.23
C GLY A 19 17.75 -12.59 1.11
N ARG A 20 17.03 -12.26 0.03
CA ARG A 20 16.87 -13.12 -1.16
C ARG A 20 17.65 -12.57 -2.36
N HIS A 21 18.11 -13.46 -3.22
CA HIS A 21 18.82 -13.13 -4.44
C HIS A 21 17.89 -13.15 -5.65
N TYR A 22 18.03 -12.17 -6.53
CA TYR A 22 17.25 -12.03 -7.75
C TYR A 22 18.18 -11.85 -8.95
N PRO A 23 17.92 -12.51 -10.09
CA PRO A 23 18.60 -12.18 -11.32
C PRO A 23 18.21 -10.77 -11.75
N ILE A 24 19.21 -9.96 -12.10
CA ILE A 24 19.02 -8.66 -12.72
C ILE A 24 18.70 -8.89 -14.19
N ASP A 25 17.72 -8.13 -14.68
CA ASP A 25 17.28 -8.15 -16.07
C ASP A 25 17.00 -6.73 -16.58
N GLU A 26 16.51 -6.63 -17.81
CA GLU A 26 16.23 -5.36 -18.45
C GLU A 26 15.16 -4.53 -17.75
N TRP A 27 14.36 -5.09 -16.85
CA TRP A 27 13.29 -4.40 -16.10
C TRP A 27 13.75 -3.83 -14.77
N THR A 28 14.80 -4.40 -14.19
CA THR A 28 15.34 -4.03 -12.88
C THR A 28 15.59 -2.51 -12.78
N ASN A 29 14.98 -1.85 -11.81
CA ASN A 29 15.13 -0.39 -11.61
C ASN A 29 15.00 0.08 -10.15
N PHE A 30 14.97 -0.83 -9.17
CA PHE A 30 14.85 -0.43 -7.77
C PHE A 30 16.18 0.16 -7.24
N PRO A 31 16.16 1.37 -6.65
CA PRO A 31 17.37 1.95 -6.08
C PRO A 31 17.71 1.33 -4.71
N LEU A 32 19.02 1.15 -4.45
CA LEU A 32 19.55 0.50 -3.25
C LEU A 32 19.10 1.15 -1.93
N HIS A 33 18.83 2.47 -1.93
CA HIS A 33 18.39 3.17 -0.72
C HIS A 33 17.00 2.72 -0.25
N ILE A 34 16.14 2.23 -1.15
CA ILE A 34 14.82 1.69 -0.77
C ILE A 34 14.97 0.48 0.13
N SER A 35 15.97 -0.38 -0.10
CA SER A 35 16.22 -1.57 0.73
C SER A 35 16.40 -1.21 2.21
N SER A 36 17.06 -0.08 2.49
CA SER A 36 17.24 0.43 3.86
C SER A 36 15.94 0.97 4.48
N ALA A 37 15.03 1.50 3.66
CA ALA A 37 13.73 1.99 4.12
C ALA A 37 12.76 0.83 4.42
N LEU A 38 12.78 -0.23 3.60
CA LEU A 38 11.91 -1.41 3.77
C LEU A 38 12.15 -2.12 5.11
N SER A 39 13.41 -2.22 5.54
CA SER A 39 13.76 -2.89 6.81
C SER A 39 13.30 -2.12 8.05
N ARG A 40 13.07 -0.81 7.96
CA ARG A 40 12.70 0.03 9.11
C ARG A 40 11.32 -0.27 9.67
N LYS A 41 10.38 -0.73 8.83
CA LYS A 41 8.99 -1.08 9.21
C LYS A 41 8.39 -0.08 10.22
N LEU A 42 8.38 1.22 9.88
CA LEU A 42 8.05 2.29 10.84
C LEU A 42 6.67 2.13 11.50
N HIS A 43 5.68 1.61 10.78
CA HIS A 43 4.36 1.25 11.30
C HIS A 43 4.36 0.18 12.42
N LEU A 44 5.44 -0.58 12.60
CA LEU A 44 5.61 -1.54 13.70
C LEU A 44 6.39 -0.97 14.89
N GLN A 45 7.04 0.18 14.73
CA GLN A 45 7.84 0.78 15.79
C GLN A 45 6.91 1.43 16.83
N PRO A 46 6.85 0.97 18.09
CA PRO A 46 5.77 1.35 19.01
C PRO A 46 5.54 2.85 19.17
N SER A 47 6.60 3.63 19.36
CA SER A 47 6.47 5.08 19.57
C SER A 47 6.37 5.89 18.28
N HIS A 48 6.47 5.26 17.11
CA HIS A 48 6.50 5.98 15.84
C HIS A 48 5.09 6.50 15.47
N PRO A 49 4.92 7.74 15.00
CA PRO A 49 3.62 8.31 14.61
C PRO A 49 2.79 7.42 13.69
N LEU A 50 3.42 6.80 12.70
CA LEU A 50 2.76 5.84 11.80
C LEU A 50 2.21 4.61 12.54
N SER A 51 2.94 4.09 13.54
CA SER A 51 2.47 2.97 14.36
C SER A 51 1.33 3.36 15.29
N LEU A 52 1.39 4.59 15.82
CA LEU A 52 0.33 5.15 16.65
C LEU A 52 -0.96 5.35 15.84
N THR A 53 -0.86 5.96 14.65
CA THR A 53 -2.01 6.09 13.73
C THR A 53 -2.60 4.73 13.38
N ARG A 54 -1.74 3.75 13.03
CA ARG A 54 -2.18 2.38 12.72
C ARG A 54 -2.97 1.78 13.87
N ARG A 55 -2.41 1.75 15.07
CA ARG A 55 -3.07 1.17 16.26
C ARG A 55 -4.36 1.91 16.63
N LEU A 56 -4.42 3.22 16.42
CA LEU A 56 -5.63 4.00 16.63
C LEU A 56 -6.73 3.57 15.65
N ILE A 57 -6.41 3.37 14.37
CA ILE A 57 -7.36 2.91 13.36
C ILE A 57 -7.78 1.46 13.68
N GLU A 58 -6.83 0.56 13.93
CA GLU A 58 -7.08 -0.84 14.34
C GLU A 58 -8.02 -0.92 15.54
N SER A 59 -7.87 -0.04 16.54
CA SER A 59 -8.75 -0.01 17.72
C SER A 59 -10.24 0.21 17.41
N ARG A 60 -10.56 0.77 16.23
CA ARG A 60 -11.95 0.95 15.75
C ARG A 60 -12.51 -0.27 15.04
N PHE A 61 -11.64 -1.22 14.69
CA PHE A 61 -11.96 -2.45 13.99
C PHE A 61 -11.42 -3.64 14.81
N PRO A 62 -11.96 -3.91 16.02
CA PRO A 62 -11.42 -4.93 16.90
C PRO A 62 -11.66 -6.35 16.37
N GLY A 63 -10.78 -7.28 16.76
CA GLY A 63 -11.02 -8.71 16.63
C GLY A 63 -12.19 -9.19 17.52
N PRO A 64 -12.83 -10.34 17.19
CA PRO A 64 -12.48 -11.25 16.10
C PRO A 64 -13.06 -10.81 14.74
N THR A 65 -13.81 -9.71 14.71
CA THR A 65 -14.47 -9.21 13.50
C THR A 65 -13.49 -8.82 12.41
N TYR A 66 -12.32 -8.29 12.80
CA TYR A 66 -11.23 -7.97 11.89
C TYR A 66 -9.93 -8.64 12.34
N GLU A 67 -9.17 -9.15 11.36
CA GLU A 67 -7.80 -9.63 11.53
C GLU A 67 -6.82 -8.57 10.98
N TYR A 68 -5.67 -8.42 11.62
CA TYR A 68 -4.66 -7.43 11.24
C TYR A 68 -3.43 -8.11 10.61
N HIS A 69 -3.09 -7.71 9.38
CA HIS A 69 -1.88 -8.16 8.69
C HIS A 69 -0.87 -7.02 8.52
N ASN A 70 0.18 -7.03 9.35
CA ASN A 70 1.14 -5.94 9.44
C ASN A 70 2.57 -6.31 9.02
N ASP A 71 2.79 -7.54 8.56
CA ASP A 71 4.10 -8.08 8.24
C ASP A 71 4.20 -8.65 6.81
N LEU A 72 3.17 -8.42 5.98
CA LEU A 72 3.17 -8.84 4.59
C LEU A 72 4.35 -8.27 3.82
N SER A 73 5.02 -9.15 3.08
CA SER A 73 6.16 -8.83 2.24
C SER A 73 5.83 -7.73 1.23
N PRO A 74 6.58 -6.61 1.20
CA PRO A 74 6.41 -5.57 0.19
C PRO A 74 6.80 -6.07 -1.21
N ARG A 75 7.62 -7.11 -1.29
CA ARG A 75 7.90 -7.80 -2.54
C ARG A 75 6.72 -8.70 -2.92
N VAL A 76 6.23 -8.50 -4.14
CA VAL A 76 5.12 -9.25 -4.75
C VAL A 76 5.47 -9.61 -6.20
N SER A 77 4.69 -10.51 -6.78
CA SER A 77 4.73 -10.77 -8.22
C SER A 77 4.11 -9.62 -9.01
N LEU A 78 4.51 -9.49 -10.28
CA LEU A 78 3.85 -8.59 -11.23
C LEU A 78 2.34 -8.83 -11.30
N HIS A 79 1.96 -10.12 -11.27
CA HIS A 79 0.57 -10.54 -11.31
C HIS A 79 -0.22 -10.01 -10.11
N GLN A 80 0.29 -10.21 -8.90
CA GLN A 80 -0.32 -9.67 -7.67
C GLN A 80 -0.48 -8.14 -7.75
N ASN A 81 0.55 -7.41 -8.17
CA ASN A 81 0.51 -5.94 -8.13
C ASN A 81 -0.32 -5.28 -9.25
N LEU A 82 -0.39 -5.89 -10.44
CA LEU A 82 -0.98 -5.25 -11.63
C LEU A 82 -2.08 -6.09 -12.29
N ASP A 83 -1.85 -7.37 -12.52
CA ASP A 83 -2.82 -8.20 -13.25
C ASP A 83 -4.05 -8.53 -12.42
N SER A 84 -3.86 -8.96 -11.17
CA SER A 84 -4.93 -9.37 -10.25
C SER A 84 -5.87 -8.21 -9.90
N PRO A 85 -5.39 -6.95 -9.72
CA PRO A 85 -6.25 -5.78 -9.59
C PRO A 85 -6.78 -5.27 -10.94
N GLY A 86 -6.58 -6.00 -12.04
CA GLY A 86 -7.22 -5.72 -13.33
C GLY A 86 -6.63 -4.55 -14.12
N PHE A 87 -5.38 -4.13 -13.88
CA PHE A 87 -4.75 -3.10 -14.72
C PHE A 87 -4.61 -3.62 -16.15
N PRO A 88 -5.14 -2.98 -17.20
CA PRO A 88 -4.94 -3.45 -18.58
C PRO A 88 -3.46 -3.43 -19.02
N ILE A 89 -3.05 -4.30 -19.95
CA ILE A 89 -1.64 -4.40 -20.43
C ILE A 89 -1.10 -3.06 -20.97
N GLY A 90 -1.96 -2.23 -21.57
CA GLY A 90 -1.59 -0.90 -22.08
C GLY A 90 -1.83 0.27 -21.11
N HIS A 91 -2.17 0.01 -19.85
CA HIS A 91 -2.53 1.05 -18.89
C HIS A 91 -1.32 1.88 -18.46
N ARG A 92 -1.47 3.21 -18.34
CA ARG A 92 -0.39 4.12 -17.89
C ARG A 92 0.17 3.70 -16.53
N GLY A 93 -0.69 3.25 -15.62
CA GLY A 93 -0.31 2.68 -14.32
C GLY A 93 0.40 1.33 -14.37
N ARG A 94 0.90 0.89 -15.53
CA ARG A 94 1.93 -0.15 -15.67
C ARG A 94 3.28 0.44 -16.10
N SER A 95 3.40 1.77 -16.14
CA SER A 95 4.61 2.45 -16.59
C SER A 95 5.80 2.04 -15.72
N ARG A 96 6.91 1.67 -16.37
CA ARG A 96 8.13 1.28 -15.65
C ARG A 96 8.65 2.37 -14.71
N THR A 97 8.41 3.64 -15.03
CA THR A 97 8.83 4.77 -14.20
C THR A 97 8.09 4.86 -12.86
N ASP A 98 6.91 4.26 -12.77
CA ASP A 98 6.01 4.42 -11.63
C ASP A 98 6.14 3.26 -10.62
N HIS A 99 7.01 2.29 -10.93
CA HIS A 99 7.15 1.03 -10.25
C HIS A 99 8.62 0.68 -10.01
N CYS A 100 8.92 0.10 -8.85
CA CYS A 100 10.23 -0.46 -8.54
C CYS A 100 10.25 -1.96 -8.81
N TYR A 101 10.74 -2.33 -9.98
CA TYR A 101 11.00 -3.69 -10.40
C TYR A 101 12.30 -4.19 -9.78
N VAL A 102 12.19 -5.33 -9.13
CA VAL A 102 13.34 -6.16 -8.74
C VAL A 102 13.85 -6.91 -9.96
N ASN A 103 12.92 -7.42 -10.77
CA ASN A 103 13.12 -7.99 -12.10
C ASN A 103 11.75 -8.03 -12.84
N LYS A 104 11.67 -8.63 -14.03
CA LYS A 104 10.46 -8.70 -14.86
C LYS A 104 9.26 -9.40 -14.20
N GLU A 105 9.52 -10.28 -13.23
CA GLU A 105 8.51 -11.08 -12.53
C GLU A 105 8.18 -10.51 -11.13
N THR A 106 9.11 -9.79 -10.53
CA THR A 106 9.08 -9.38 -9.13
C THR A 106 9.16 -7.86 -8.99
N ILE A 107 8.23 -7.30 -8.24
CA ILE A 107 8.05 -5.85 -8.05
C ILE A 107 7.88 -5.55 -6.56
N LEU A 108 8.31 -4.36 -6.14
CA LEU A 108 7.89 -3.79 -4.86
C LEU A 108 6.47 -3.25 -5.01
N ARG A 109 5.55 -3.73 -4.16
CA ARG A 109 4.13 -3.38 -4.26
C ARG A 109 3.94 -1.88 -4.28
N THR A 110 3.06 -1.43 -5.17
CA THR A 110 2.73 -0.02 -5.37
C THR A 110 1.42 0.34 -4.70
N PHE A 111 0.60 -0.65 -4.37
CA PHE A 111 -0.65 -0.48 -3.64
C PHE A 111 -0.83 -1.69 -2.71
N THR A 112 -1.56 -1.50 -1.62
CA THR A 112 -1.94 -2.55 -0.68
C THR A 112 -2.74 -3.66 -1.34
N SER A 113 -3.55 -3.29 -2.33
CA SER A 113 -4.44 -4.17 -3.08
C SER A 113 -3.71 -5.26 -3.87
N ALA A 114 -2.37 -5.21 -3.95
CA ALA A 114 -1.56 -6.31 -4.47
C ALA A 114 -1.75 -7.63 -3.70
N HIS A 115 -2.10 -7.55 -2.41
CA HIS A 115 -2.36 -8.72 -1.56
C HIS A 115 -3.85 -9.08 -1.47
N GLN A 116 -4.75 -8.19 -1.91
CA GLN A 116 -6.20 -8.31 -1.75
C GLN A 116 -6.73 -9.66 -2.25
N ALA A 117 -6.30 -10.13 -3.43
CA ALA A 117 -6.80 -11.41 -3.95
C ALA A 117 -6.36 -12.60 -3.10
N ASP A 118 -5.16 -12.57 -2.53
CA ASP A 118 -4.62 -13.66 -1.73
C ASP A 118 -5.22 -13.68 -0.31
N THR A 119 -5.48 -12.50 0.24
CA THR A 119 -6.09 -12.35 1.57
C THR A 119 -7.59 -12.54 1.55
N LEU A 120 -8.29 -12.10 0.51
CA LEU A 120 -9.70 -12.47 0.32
C LEU A 120 -9.87 -13.98 0.10
N ARG A 121 -8.94 -14.65 -0.60
CA ARG A 121 -8.94 -16.12 -0.71
C ARG A 121 -8.71 -16.83 0.63
N SER A 122 -8.05 -16.15 1.57
CA SER A 122 -7.81 -16.67 2.92
C SER A 122 -8.75 -16.10 4.00
N GLY A 123 -9.61 -15.13 3.65
CA GLY A 123 -10.67 -14.56 4.49
C GLY A 123 -10.32 -13.28 5.29
N THR A 124 -9.33 -12.48 4.89
CA THR A 124 -8.77 -11.41 5.76
C THR A 124 -8.44 -10.07 5.07
N SER A 125 -8.13 -9.01 5.85
CA SER A 125 -7.97 -7.58 5.45
C SER A 125 -6.55 -7.03 5.66
N ASP A 126 -6.09 -6.11 4.78
CA ASP A 126 -4.65 -5.75 4.67
C ASP A 126 -4.29 -4.28 4.47
N ASP A 127 -3.05 -3.95 4.86
CA ASP A 127 -2.39 -2.66 4.65
C ASP A 127 -1.08 -2.75 3.82
N MET A 128 -0.49 -1.57 3.53
CA MET A 128 0.92 -1.22 3.24
C MET A 128 1.46 -0.90 1.80
N TYR A 129 2.25 0.19 1.75
CA TYR A 129 3.22 0.78 0.78
C TYR A 129 2.95 1.07 -0.71
N ARG A 130 3.38 2.28 -1.09
CA ARG A 130 3.55 2.80 -2.45
C ARG A 130 4.85 3.63 -2.55
N LEU A 131 5.36 3.76 -3.77
CA LEU A 131 6.39 4.73 -4.16
C LEU A 131 5.74 5.96 -4.80
N GLY A 132 6.02 7.14 -4.25
CA GLY A 132 5.64 8.43 -4.81
C GLY A 132 6.86 9.23 -5.27
N ALA A 133 6.62 10.29 -6.06
CA ALA A 133 7.63 11.30 -6.36
C ALA A 133 8.17 11.96 -5.07
N ILE A 134 9.20 12.79 -5.12
CA ILE A 134 9.77 13.42 -3.91
C ILE A 134 9.27 14.87 -3.80
N ASP A 135 8.41 15.14 -2.83
CA ASP A 135 8.09 16.48 -2.33
C ASP A 135 7.65 16.42 -0.86
N ARG A 136 7.26 17.55 -0.25
CA ARG A 136 6.84 17.60 1.18
C ARG A 136 5.65 16.68 1.52
N SER A 137 4.92 16.22 0.51
CA SER A 137 3.77 15.32 0.60
C SER A 137 4.03 13.95 -0.03
N HIS A 138 5.17 13.73 -0.70
CA HIS A 138 5.49 12.49 -1.38
C HIS A 138 6.91 12.02 -1.03
N TYR A 139 7.02 10.78 -0.53
CA TYR A 139 8.27 10.12 -0.19
C TYR A 139 8.35 8.82 -0.99
N PRO A 140 9.55 8.35 -1.41
CA PRO A 140 9.67 7.11 -2.17
C PRO A 140 9.13 5.89 -1.41
N VAL A 141 9.03 5.93 -0.10
CA VAL A 141 8.37 4.88 0.69
C VAL A 141 7.35 5.54 1.60
N PHE A 142 6.10 5.10 1.54
CA PHE A 142 5.08 5.57 2.48
C PHE A 142 4.15 4.45 2.89
N HIS A 143 3.39 4.60 3.97
CA HIS A 143 2.53 3.55 4.49
C HIS A 143 1.08 3.87 4.15
N GLN A 144 0.37 2.90 3.59
CA GLN A 144 -1.06 2.96 3.31
C GLN A 144 -1.76 1.95 4.21
N MET A 145 -2.98 2.25 4.65
CA MET A 145 -3.85 1.26 5.28
C MET A 145 -5.05 1.00 4.37
N GLU A 146 -5.51 -0.24 4.28
CA GLU A 146 -6.66 -0.70 3.52
C GLU A 146 -7.47 -1.74 4.34
N GLY A 147 -8.77 -1.78 4.11
CA GLY A 147 -9.66 -2.67 4.84
C GLY A 147 -10.76 -3.15 3.91
N HIS A 148 -11.07 -4.44 3.97
CA HIS A 148 -12.10 -5.06 3.17
C HIS A 148 -13.08 -5.80 4.07
N TRP A 149 -14.36 -5.46 3.94
CA TRP A 149 -15.42 -6.24 4.55
C TRP A 149 -16.19 -6.91 3.42
N ILE A 150 -16.25 -8.24 3.43
CA ILE A 150 -17.13 -8.98 2.54
C ILE A 150 -18.21 -9.61 3.40
N ASP A 151 -19.46 -9.20 3.15
CA ASP A 151 -20.62 -9.92 3.62
C ASP A 151 -20.87 -11.09 2.65
N VAL A 152 -20.43 -12.30 3.00
CA VAL A 152 -20.62 -13.49 2.17
C VAL A 152 -21.92 -14.17 2.58
N GLU A 153 -23.03 -13.77 1.96
CA GLU A 153 -24.22 -14.61 1.88
C GLU A 153 -24.39 -15.08 0.43
N ASP A 154 -24.02 -16.33 0.09
CA ASP A 154 -24.53 -16.94 -1.15
C ASP A 154 -24.59 -18.49 -1.14
N PRO A 155 -25.78 -19.10 -1.31
CA PRO A 155 -25.95 -20.53 -1.58
C PRO A 155 -25.86 -20.93 -3.08
N ASN A 156 -25.44 -20.08 -4.04
CA ASN A 156 -25.33 -20.41 -5.48
C ASN A 156 -24.29 -19.52 -6.26
N PRO A 157 -24.00 -19.74 -7.57
CA PRO A 157 -22.77 -19.26 -8.23
C PRO A 157 -22.68 -17.74 -8.48
N PRO A 158 -21.45 -17.18 -8.68
CA PRO A 158 -21.13 -15.76 -8.50
C PRO A 158 -21.60 -14.82 -9.62
N PHE A 159 -22.47 -15.27 -10.52
CA PHE A 159 -23.18 -14.44 -11.49
C PHE A 159 -24.53 -15.07 -11.85
N TYR A 160 -25.56 -14.23 -12.05
CA TYR A 160 -26.93 -14.66 -12.31
C TYR A 160 -27.65 -13.67 -13.24
N GLU A 161 -28.06 -14.14 -14.42
CA GLU A 161 -28.51 -13.33 -15.58
C GLU A 161 -29.63 -12.32 -15.29
N LYS A 162 -30.39 -12.47 -14.18
CA LYS A 162 -31.45 -11.56 -13.73
C LYS A 162 -31.22 -10.83 -12.38
N ARG A 163 -30.25 -11.24 -11.56
CA ARG A 163 -30.10 -10.81 -10.14
C ARG A 163 -28.66 -10.41 -9.79
N ASN A 164 -27.68 -10.97 -10.49
CA ASN A 164 -26.28 -10.52 -10.52
C ASN A 164 -25.78 -10.56 -11.98
N PRO A 165 -26.38 -9.74 -12.88
CA PRO A 165 -25.91 -9.59 -14.25
C PRO A 165 -24.57 -8.83 -14.27
N LEU A 166 -23.83 -8.91 -15.38
CA LEU A 166 -22.59 -8.14 -15.55
C LEU A 166 -22.81 -6.65 -15.24
N GLN A 167 -21.93 -6.07 -14.41
CA GLN A 167 -22.11 -4.73 -13.86
C GLN A 167 -22.10 -3.62 -14.94
N VAL A 168 -23.13 -2.76 -14.88
CA VAL A 168 -23.26 -1.47 -15.58
C VAL A 168 -23.63 -0.44 -14.51
N GLU A 169 -22.72 0.52 -14.24
CA GLU A 169 -22.80 1.74 -13.39
C GLU A 169 -23.66 1.75 -12.09
N HIS A 170 -23.04 2.15 -10.97
CA HIS A 170 -23.69 2.29 -9.64
C HIS A 170 -24.63 3.52 -9.57
N THR A 171 -25.68 3.47 -8.73
CA THR A 171 -26.67 4.54 -8.62
C THR A 171 -26.23 5.72 -7.71
N PRO A 172 -26.68 6.97 -7.96
CA PRO A 172 -26.31 8.14 -7.16
C PRO A 172 -26.77 8.14 -5.69
N GLU A 173 -27.83 7.40 -5.33
CA GLU A 173 -28.29 7.29 -3.94
C GLU A 173 -27.40 6.38 -3.08
N GLU A 174 -27.03 5.21 -3.60
CA GLU A 174 -26.08 4.28 -2.96
C GLU A 174 -24.74 4.96 -2.72
N TRP A 175 -24.32 5.76 -3.71
CA TRP A 175 -23.15 6.61 -3.63
C TRP A 175 -23.19 7.62 -2.48
N ARG A 176 -24.33 8.31 -2.28
CA ARG A 176 -24.50 9.28 -1.18
C ARG A 176 -24.48 8.60 0.18
N ALA A 177 -25.07 7.42 0.31
CA ALA A 177 -25.12 6.67 1.56
C ALA A 177 -23.73 6.16 1.98
N ILE A 178 -22.98 5.53 1.06
CA ILE A 178 -21.62 5.07 1.31
C ILE A 178 -20.69 6.25 1.60
N SER A 179 -20.81 7.34 0.83
CA SER A 179 -20.04 8.57 1.06
C SER A 179 -20.35 9.19 2.42
N ALA A 180 -21.61 9.25 2.85
CA ALA A 180 -21.99 9.81 4.14
C ALA A 180 -21.49 8.96 5.31
N HIS A 181 -21.53 7.63 5.18
CA HIS A 181 -21.00 6.70 6.17
C HIS A 181 -19.47 6.81 6.31
N LEU A 182 -18.73 6.83 5.19
CA LEU A 182 -17.27 6.97 5.20
C LEU A 182 -16.79 8.37 5.65
N LYS A 183 -17.60 9.40 5.43
CA LYS A 183 -17.28 10.79 5.81
C LYS A 183 -17.74 11.17 7.23
N GLY A 184 -18.49 10.30 7.91
CA GLY A 184 -19.13 10.62 9.19
C GLY A 184 -18.61 9.81 10.37
N ALA A 185 -17.51 10.27 11.00
CA ALA A 185 -17.17 9.91 12.39
C ALA A 185 -16.16 10.90 13.01
N SER A 186 -16.62 11.84 13.86
CA SER A 186 -15.95 12.38 15.08
C SER A 186 -16.56 13.72 15.52
N GLU A 187 -16.75 13.91 16.84
CA GLU A 187 -17.34 15.11 17.47
C GLU A 187 -16.38 16.32 17.63
N GLU A 188 -15.10 16.19 17.29
CA GLU A 188 -14.26 17.32 16.88
C GLU A 188 -13.45 16.91 15.64
N PRO A 189 -13.74 17.45 14.43
CA PRO A 189 -13.30 16.79 13.21
C PRO A 189 -11.87 17.19 12.82
N LEU A 190 -10.99 16.18 12.71
CA LEU A 190 -9.86 16.24 11.79
C LEU A 190 -10.40 16.65 10.42
N ARG A 191 -9.93 17.77 9.87
CA ARG A 191 -10.34 18.25 8.54
C ARG A 191 -9.73 17.36 7.46
N VAL A 192 -10.38 16.23 7.20
CA VAL A 192 -10.03 15.33 6.11
C VAL A 192 -10.60 15.90 4.81
N ARG A 193 -9.73 16.17 3.83
CA ARG A 193 -10.14 16.45 2.46
C ARG A 193 -10.19 15.14 1.70
N TRP A 194 -11.25 14.95 0.93
CA TRP A 194 -11.42 13.82 0.03
C TRP A 194 -11.20 14.29 -1.40
N VAL A 195 -10.31 13.61 -2.13
CA VAL A 195 -10.06 13.86 -3.56
C VAL A 195 -10.54 12.66 -4.35
N GLU A 196 -11.40 12.88 -5.35
CA GLU A 196 -11.88 11.81 -6.23
C GLU A 196 -10.73 11.23 -7.06
N ALA A 197 -10.65 9.89 -7.12
CA ALA A 197 -9.62 9.13 -7.78
C ALA A 197 -10.23 7.93 -8.54
N TYR A 198 -9.50 7.44 -9.55
CA TYR A 198 -9.87 6.27 -10.33
C TYR A 198 -8.89 5.12 -10.06
N PHE A 199 -9.43 3.94 -9.70
CA PHE A 199 -8.67 2.69 -9.62
C PHE A 199 -9.37 1.62 -10.48
N PRO A 200 -8.66 0.84 -11.31
CA PRO A 200 -9.27 -0.17 -12.20
C PRO A 200 -10.09 -1.26 -11.47
N PHE A 201 -9.80 -1.50 -10.19
CA PHE A 201 -10.43 -2.51 -9.34
C PHE A 201 -11.50 -1.97 -8.39
N ARG A 202 -11.79 -0.66 -8.40
CA ARG A 202 -12.88 -0.06 -7.61
C ARG A 202 -13.61 1.02 -8.38
N SER A 203 -14.94 0.92 -8.42
CA SER A 203 -15.80 1.99 -8.91
C SER A 203 -15.94 3.07 -7.82
N HIS A 204 -15.49 4.29 -8.15
CA HIS A 204 -15.42 5.46 -7.29
C HIS A 204 -14.46 5.34 -6.10
N SER A 205 -13.44 6.19 -6.06
CA SER A 205 -12.42 6.15 -5.01
C SER A 205 -12.07 7.54 -4.51
N TRP A 206 -11.68 7.63 -3.25
CA TRP A 206 -11.28 8.88 -2.64
C TRP A 206 -9.95 8.73 -1.92
N GLU A 207 -9.05 9.68 -2.14
CA GLU A 207 -7.79 9.77 -1.41
C GLU A 207 -7.94 10.79 -0.26
N PRO A 208 -7.77 10.39 1.01
CA PRO A 208 -7.71 11.32 2.11
C PRO A 208 -6.31 11.98 2.20
N ASN A 209 -6.25 13.16 2.82
CA ASN A 209 -4.97 13.74 3.26
C ASN A 209 -4.20 12.76 4.19
N PRO A 210 -2.86 12.84 4.28
CA PRO A 210 -2.06 11.96 5.14
C PRO A 210 -2.49 12.06 6.62
N VAL A 211 -3.20 11.02 7.11
CA VAL A 211 -3.85 11.02 8.44
C VAL A 211 -2.84 11.25 9.56
N THR A 212 -1.67 10.61 9.50
CA THR A 212 -0.59 10.78 10.48
C THR A 212 -0.10 12.23 10.53
N ALA A 213 0.06 12.89 9.38
CA ALA A 213 0.50 14.28 9.35
C ALA A 213 -0.53 15.20 10.01
N LEU A 214 -1.83 14.93 9.80
CA LEU A 214 -2.91 15.68 10.42
C LEU A 214 -3.01 15.44 11.93
N LEU A 215 -2.89 14.19 12.40
CA LEU A 215 -2.97 13.82 13.82
C LEU A 215 -1.83 14.44 14.62
N PHE A 216 -0.59 14.27 14.14
CA PHE A 216 0.62 14.66 14.86
C PHE A 216 1.12 16.05 14.45
N GLY A 217 0.46 16.75 13.52
CA GLY A 217 0.91 18.09 13.07
C GLY A 217 2.26 18.08 12.36
N ILE A 218 2.57 17.02 11.62
CA ILE A 218 3.85 16.88 10.90
C ILE A 218 3.76 17.68 9.59
N PRO A 219 4.57 18.73 9.40
CA PRO A 219 4.47 19.62 8.24
C PRO A 219 5.12 19.06 6.97
N ASP A 220 6.01 18.07 7.12
CA ASP A 220 6.75 17.43 6.04
C ASP A 220 6.82 15.93 6.33
N ILE A 221 6.31 15.10 5.42
CA ILE A 221 6.28 13.65 5.64
C ILE A 221 7.68 13.02 5.72
N GLY A 222 8.70 13.70 5.19
CA GLY A 222 10.10 13.31 5.32
C GLY A 222 10.58 13.27 6.77
N LEU A 223 9.97 14.04 7.67
CA LEU A 223 10.28 14.00 9.11
C LEU A 223 9.95 12.64 9.73
N SER A 224 8.92 11.94 9.23
CA SER A 224 8.62 10.57 9.66
C SER A 224 9.75 9.59 9.32
N TRP A 225 10.63 9.94 8.38
CA TRP A 225 11.80 9.15 8.03
C TRP A 225 13.08 9.67 8.67
N SER A 226 13.02 10.74 9.46
CA SER A 226 14.18 11.28 10.17
C SER A 226 14.75 10.26 11.16
N LEU A 227 16.06 10.35 11.40
CA LEU A 227 16.76 9.67 12.49
C LEU A 227 17.12 10.64 13.63
N ASP A 228 16.68 11.89 13.52
CA ASP A 228 16.89 12.93 14.51
C ASP A 228 16.17 12.59 15.82
N GLN A 229 16.92 12.54 16.92
CA GLN A 229 16.37 12.26 18.25
C GLN A 229 15.37 13.35 18.67
N CYS A 230 15.59 14.61 18.27
CA CYS A 230 14.68 15.71 18.54
C CYS A 230 13.29 15.48 17.93
N PHE A 231 13.17 14.67 16.86
CA PHE A 231 11.88 14.21 16.34
C PHE A 231 11.38 12.95 17.07
N LEU A 232 12.24 11.95 17.20
CA LEU A 232 11.87 10.61 17.67
C LEU A 232 11.41 10.60 19.13
N GLU A 233 11.99 11.44 19.98
CA GLU A 233 11.70 11.50 21.41
C GLU A 233 10.38 12.24 21.73
N GLN A 234 9.73 12.87 20.74
CA GLN A 234 8.48 13.62 20.97
C GLN A 234 7.22 12.75 21.06
N PHE A 235 7.32 11.48 20.69
CA PHE A 235 6.18 10.58 20.58
C PHE A 235 6.34 9.41 21.54
N MET A 236 5.25 9.04 22.21
CA MET A 236 5.22 7.93 23.16
C MET A 236 4.11 6.94 22.83
N ALA A 237 4.36 5.67 23.13
CA ALA A 237 3.40 4.61 22.87
C ALA A 237 2.08 4.87 23.63
N GLY A 238 0.96 4.97 22.90
CA GLY A 238 -0.37 5.14 23.48
C GLY A 238 -0.82 6.60 23.63
N GLU A 239 0.01 7.57 23.26
CA GLU A 239 -0.31 9.00 23.34
C GLU A 239 -0.35 9.66 21.96
N ILE A 240 -1.25 10.62 21.79
CA ILE A 240 -1.29 11.49 20.60
C ILE A 240 -0.80 12.86 21.00
N SER A 241 0.42 13.20 20.59
CA SER A 241 1.05 14.51 20.80
C SER A 241 1.23 15.24 19.46
N ARG A 242 1.08 16.57 19.46
CA ARG A 242 1.46 17.38 18.30
C ARG A 242 2.98 17.55 18.29
N LEU A 243 3.59 17.48 17.10
CA LEU A 243 4.99 17.80 16.88
C LEU A 243 5.26 19.24 17.33
N VAL A 244 6.27 19.39 18.18
CA VAL A 244 6.85 20.67 18.60
C VAL A 244 8.06 20.96 17.69
N PRO A 245 8.14 22.13 17.03
CA PRO A 245 9.28 22.48 16.20
C PRO A 245 10.61 22.45 16.98
N PHE A 246 11.68 22.00 16.32
CA PHE A 246 13.04 21.87 16.86
C PHE A 246 14.07 22.25 15.80
#